data_AF-A0A845WX03-F1
#
_entry.id   AF-A0A845WX03-F1
#
_cell.length_a   1.000
_cell.length_b   1.000
_cell.length_c   1.000
_cell.angle_alpha   90.00
_cell.angle_beta   90.00
_cell.angle_gamma   90.00
#
_symmetry.space_group_name_H-M   'P 1'
#
loop_
_entity.id
_entity.type
_entity.pdbx_description
1 polymer ?
#
loop_
_entity_poly.entity_id
_entity_poly.type
_entity_poly.pdbx_seq_one_letter_code
_entity_poly.pdbx_strand_id
1 'polypeptide(L)'
;RLGYQSLFDSADLWVPRYGRLECGCFQPKQTQVAVPPEAIQGRLGLVAVEVSEQLDRAQLLGYLPATSELPMVVQRQGLRSLDELLALCSTPPLTRLAAWLNEEFEAMWQPLADLLQQSEPALAMRSTDTIQRAQQLPWAILALQLQPLHNSEMNNPETYQLGLSLHPLPNQAALPGDLTLTVFNETGEVFRELKTRAGDALLRYTLHAQRQEQFTVAIALAEEDYQLAFTL
;
A
#
# COMPACT_ATOMS: atom_id res chain seq x y z
N ARG A 1 -16.63 -8.09 36.01
CA ARG A 1 -17.52 -7.63 34.91
C ARG A 1 -17.14 -6.20 34.61
N LEU A 2 -16.47 -5.96 33.49
CA LEU A 2 -16.47 -4.69 32.74
C LEU A 2 -15.95 -5.07 31.35
N GLY A 3 -16.89 -5.53 30.53
CA GLY A 3 -16.72 -5.53 29.09
C GLY A 3 -17.10 -4.15 28.59
N TYR A 4 -16.16 -3.50 27.92
CA TYR A 4 -16.40 -2.40 26.99
C TYR A 4 -15.63 -2.81 25.73
N GLN A 5 -16.33 -3.45 24.81
CA GLN A 5 -16.70 -2.84 23.54
C GLN A 5 -15.49 -2.69 22.61
N SER A 6 -15.15 -3.81 21.95
CA SER A 6 -14.45 -3.86 20.67
C SER A 6 -15.37 -3.29 19.56
N LEU A 7 -15.62 -1.99 19.59
CA LEU A 7 -16.47 -1.31 18.58
C LEU A 7 -15.72 -0.26 17.75
N PHE A 8 -14.39 -0.15 17.91
CA PHE A 8 -13.50 0.67 17.07
C PHE A 8 -12.16 -0.06 16.85
N ASP A 9 -12.21 -1.32 16.42
CA ASP A 9 -11.04 -2.21 16.29
C ASP A 9 -10.22 -1.95 15.01
N SER A 10 -9.83 -0.70 14.81
CA SER A 10 -8.74 -0.33 13.90
C SER A 10 -8.27 1.08 14.25
N ALA A 11 -7.31 1.19 15.17
CA ALA A 11 -6.57 2.43 15.39
C ALA A 11 -5.45 2.54 14.32
N ASP A 12 -5.82 2.38 13.05
CA ASP A 12 -4.89 2.36 11.93
C ASP A 12 -4.66 3.79 11.47
N LEU A 13 -3.44 4.28 11.59
CA LEU A 13 -3.02 5.47 10.87
C LEU A 13 -2.55 5.02 9.48
N TRP A 14 -3.33 5.31 8.45
CA TRP A 14 -2.87 5.15 7.08
C TRP A 14 -1.87 6.26 6.76
N VAL A 15 -0.65 5.89 6.43
CA VAL A 15 0.33 6.80 5.83
C VAL A 15 0.28 6.57 4.33
N PRO A 16 -0.20 7.56 3.56
CA PRO A 16 -0.18 7.48 2.11
C PRO A 16 1.21 7.10 1.62
N ARG A 17 1.29 6.34 0.53
CA ARG A 17 2.51 5.81 -0.08
C ARG A 17 3.14 4.63 0.67
N TYR A 18 3.15 4.61 2.00
CA TYR A 18 3.93 3.65 2.77
C TYR A 18 3.13 2.49 3.35
N GLY A 19 1.88 2.71 3.76
CA GLY A 19 1.05 1.66 4.38
C GLY A 19 0.46 2.07 5.73
N ARG A 20 0.10 1.07 6.54
CA ARG A 20 -0.59 1.29 7.82
C ARG A 20 0.41 1.35 8.96
N LEU A 21 0.13 2.21 9.93
CA LEU A 21 0.72 2.23 11.25
C LEU A 21 -0.36 1.91 12.27
N GLU A 22 0.00 1.14 13.29
CA GLU A 22 -0.83 0.98 14.48
C GLU A 22 -0.73 2.24 15.35
N CYS A 23 -1.83 2.66 15.96
CA CYS A 23 -1.83 3.74 16.92
C CYS A 23 -1.83 3.19 18.35
N GLY A 24 -0.68 3.33 19.04
CA GLY A 24 -0.53 2.93 20.43
C GLY A 24 -0.91 4.06 21.38
N CYS A 25 -2.04 3.93 22.07
CA CYS A 25 -2.53 4.94 23.00
C CYS A 25 -1.91 4.82 24.41
N PHE A 26 -1.31 5.91 24.88
CA PHE A 26 -0.84 6.11 26.25
C PHE A 26 -1.81 7.03 27.00
N GLN A 27 -2.11 6.66 28.25
CA GLN A 27 -2.73 7.57 29.20
C GLN A 27 -1.72 8.59 29.73
N PRO A 28 -2.17 9.74 30.24
CA PRO A 28 -1.28 10.72 30.84
C PRO A 28 -0.43 10.09 31.93
N LYS A 29 0.89 10.33 31.88
CA LYS A 29 1.91 9.76 32.79
C LYS A 29 2.14 8.25 32.67
N GLN A 30 1.45 7.56 31.75
CA GLN A 30 1.73 6.17 31.46
C GLN A 30 3.09 6.07 30.77
N THR A 31 3.92 5.12 31.22
CA THR A 31 5.28 4.91 30.69
C THR A 31 5.36 3.75 29.71
N GLN A 32 4.35 2.88 29.68
CA GLN A 32 4.35 1.69 28.83
C GLN A 32 2.94 1.30 28.37
N VAL A 33 2.82 0.75 27.17
CA VAL A 33 1.56 0.21 26.63
C VAL A 33 1.79 -1.22 26.12
N ALA A 34 0.82 -2.10 26.35
CA ALA A 34 0.84 -3.44 25.78
C ALA A 34 0.33 -3.38 24.35
N VAL A 35 1.03 -4.04 23.44
CA VAL A 35 0.67 -4.09 22.01
C VAL A 35 0.57 -5.56 21.62
N PRO A 36 -0.60 -6.03 21.18
CA PRO A 36 -0.74 -7.41 20.75
C PRO A 36 0.12 -7.66 19.50
N PRO A 37 0.82 -8.80 19.39
CA PRO A 37 1.68 -9.11 18.24
C PRO A 37 0.94 -9.04 16.90
N GLU A 38 -0.35 -9.40 16.90
CA GLU A 38 -1.22 -9.39 15.73
C GLU A 38 -1.50 -7.97 15.24
N ALA A 39 -1.46 -6.97 16.13
CA ALA A 39 -1.75 -5.59 15.77
C ALA A 39 -0.68 -4.96 14.88
N ILE A 40 0.52 -5.54 14.73
CA ILE A 40 1.58 -4.99 13.88
C ILE A 40 1.81 -5.82 12.60
N GLN A 41 1.23 -7.01 12.50
CA GLN A 41 1.37 -7.83 11.29
C GLN A 41 0.81 -7.08 10.06
N GLY A 42 1.63 -6.96 9.01
CA GLY A 42 1.26 -6.24 7.78
C GLY A 42 1.25 -4.72 7.93
N ARG A 43 1.87 -4.16 8.98
CA ARG A 43 1.98 -2.71 9.23
C ARG A 43 3.44 -2.26 9.23
N LEU A 44 3.66 -0.97 9.02
CA LEU A 44 4.97 -0.33 9.05
C LEU A 44 5.55 -0.22 10.47
N GLY A 45 4.68 -0.29 11.48
CA GLY A 45 5.07 -0.10 12.88
C GLY A 45 3.93 0.51 13.69
N LEU A 46 4.32 1.16 14.79
CA LEU A 46 3.43 1.79 15.75
C LEU A 46 3.78 3.26 15.93
N VAL A 47 2.77 4.11 15.93
CA VAL A 47 2.85 5.51 16.36
C VAL A 47 2.23 5.62 17.74
N ALA A 48 3.01 6.11 18.70
CA ALA A 48 2.55 6.31 20.05
C ALA A 48 1.88 7.68 20.20
N VAL A 49 0.69 7.71 20.77
CA VAL A 49 -0.05 8.93 21.09
C VAL A 49 -0.37 8.99 22.57
N GLU A 50 -0.22 10.15 23.20
CA GLU A 50 -0.77 10.41 24.53
C GLU A 50 -2.08 11.17 24.37
N VAL A 51 -3.17 10.60 24.86
CA VAL A 51 -4.48 11.26 24.84
C VAL A 51 -4.71 11.91 26.20
N SER A 52 -5.14 13.18 26.19
CA SER A 52 -5.53 13.92 27.39
C SER A 52 -6.61 13.20 28.21
N GLU A 53 -6.69 13.46 29.51
CA GLU A 53 -7.72 12.86 30.38
C GLU A 53 -9.14 13.21 29.92
N GLN A 54 -9.31 14.39 29.33
CA GLN A 54 -10.56 14.91 28.80
C GLN A 54 -10.91 14.36 27.41
N LEU A 55 -10.00 13.59 26.78
CA LEU A 55 -10.14 13.03 25.42
C LEU A 55 -10.36 14.09 24.32
N ASP A 56 -9.98 15.34 24.56
CA ASP A 56 -10.16 16.45 23.61
C ASP A 56 -8.88 16.78 22.81
N ARG A 57 -7.74 16.24 23.25
CA ARG A 57 -6.42 16.45 22.67
C ARG A 57 -5.59 15.18 22.69
N ALA A 58 -4.76 15.00 21.67
CA ALA A 58 -3.74 13.96 21.62
C ALA A 58 -2.39 14.56 21.19
N GLN A 59 -1.31 14.03 21.76
CA GLN A 59 0.07 14.38 21.41
C GLN A 59 0.77 13.17 20.83
N LEU A 60 1.41 13.32 19.66
CA LEU A 60 2.28 12.30 19.11
C LEU A 60 3.57 12.23 19.95
N LEU A 61 3.84 11.06 20.52
CA LEU A 61 4.99 10.81 21.38
C LEU A 61 6.22 10.34 20.61
N GLY A 62 6.01 9.57 19.53
CA GLY A 62 7.08 8.98 18.74
C GLY A 62 6.62 7.76 17.94
N TYR A 63 7.59 7.06 17.38
CA TYR A 63 7.39 5.94 16.45
C TYR A 63 8.22 4.71 16.84
N LEU A 64 7.73 3.53 16.52
CA LEU A 64 8.46 2.28 16.64
C LEU A 64 8.25 1.42 15.37
N PRO A 65 9.31 1.03 14.64
CA PRO A 65 9.17 0.28 13.41
C PRO A 65 8.70 -1.15 13.65
N ALA A 66 7.92 -1.69 12.71
CA ALA A 66 7.58 -3.10 12.66
C ALA A 66 8.84 -3.92 12.35
N THR A 67 9.43 -4.50 13.40
CA THR A 67 10.44 -5.55 13.26
C THR A 67 9.83 -6.89 13.63
N SER A 68 10.47 -7.98 13.23
CA SER A 68 10.06 -9.35 13.62
C SER A 68 10.07 -9.60 15.13
N GLU A 69 10.61 -8.67 15.93
CA GLU A 69 10.79 -8.78 17.38
C GLU A 69 10.31 -7.52 18.10
N LEU A 70 9.12 -7.01 17.76
CA LEU A 70 8.54 -5.95 18.56
C LEU A 70 8.24 -6.44 19.98
N PRO A 71 8.58 -5.66 21.02
CA PRO A 71 8.28 -6.05 22.38
C PRO A 71 6.76 -6.02 22.60
N MET A 72 6.23 -7.04 23.29
CA MET A 72 4.81 -7.08 23.71
C MET A 72 4.41 -5.86 24.58
N VAL A 73 5.40 -5.16 25.12
CA VAL A 73 5.24 -3.94 25.91
C VAL A 73 6.17 -2.87 25.34
N VAL A 74 5.59 -1.81 24.79
CA VAL A 74 6.33 -0.66 24.26
C VAL A 74 6.58 0.33 25.40
N GLN A 75 7.84 0.66 25.65
CA GLN A 75 8.26 1.68 26.61
C GLN A 75 8.33 3.05 25.94
N ARG A 76 7.82 4.09 26.61
CA ARG A 76 7.83 5.47 26.09
C ARG A 76 9.25 5.98 25.80
N GLN A 77 10.25 5.54 26.58
CA GLN A 77 11.65 5.93 26.38
C GLN A 77 12.30 5.26 25.16
N GLY A 78 11.72 4.16 24.66
CA GLY A 78 12.22 3.43 23.49
C GLY A 78 11.62 3.93 22.16
N LEU A 79 10.76 4.94 22.20
CA LEU A 79 10.17 5.53 21.02
C LEU A 79 11.21 6.34 20.25
N ARG A 80 11.25 6.12 18.95
CA ARG A 80 12.05 6.91 18.00
C ARG A 80 11.34 8.22 17.68
N SER A 81 12.08 9.18 17.15
CA SER A 81 11.48 10.45 16.75
C SER A 81 10.51 10.26 15.58
N LEU A 82 9.53 11.16 15.46
CA LEU A 82 8.65 11.19 14.29
C LEU A 82 9.40 11.60 13.03
N ASP A 83 10.52 12.33 13.16
CA ASP A 83 11.37 12.68 12.01
C ASP A 83 11.96 11.44 11.33
N GLU A 84 12.27 10.38 12.08
CA GLU A 84 12.69 9.10 11.50
C GLU A 84 11.57 8.45 10.68
N LEU A 85 10.32 8.53 11.17
CA LEU A 85 9.15 8.09 10.41
C LEU A 85 9.00 8.93 9.13
N LEU A 86 9.11 10.26 9.23
CA LEU A 86 9.00 11.16 8.09
C LEU A 86 10.13 10.93 7.06
N ALA A 87 11.34 10.61 7.52
CA ALA A 87 12.46 10.27 6.65
C ALA A 87 12.20 8.96 5.88
N LEU A 88 11.64 7.94 6.53
CA LEU A 88 11.16 6.74 5.85
C LEU A 88 10.05 7.09 4.84
N CYS A 89 9.27 8.12 5.14
CA CYS A 89 8.16 8.58 4.31
C CYS A 89 8.51 9.65 3.27
N SER A 90 9.81 9.84 2.97
CA SER A 90 10.26 10.93 2.09
C SER A 90 10.56 10.51 0.64
N THR A 91 10.74 9.21 0.37
CA THR A 91 10.92 8.66 -0.98
C THR A 91 9.81 7.68 -1.33
N PRO A 92 9.16 7.76 -2.49
CA PRO A 92 8.12 6.81 -2.85
C PRO A 92 8.68 5.38 -2.81
N PRO A 93 7.91 4.39 -2.34
CA PRO A 93 8.37 3.01 -2.32
C PRO A 93 8.74 2.57 -3.74
N LEU A 94 9.89 1.91 -3.87
CA LEU A 94 10.36 1.37 -5.14
C LEU A 94 9.90 -0.09 -5.28
N THR A 95 9.10 -0.36 -6.30
CA THR A 95 8.71 -1.72 -6.71
C THR A 95 9.64 -2.20 -7.81
N ARG A 96 10.30 -3.34 -7.59
CA ARG A 96 11.25 -3.94 -8.54
C ARG A 96 10.54 -4.99 -9.38
N LEU A 97 9.91 -4.56 -10.47
CA LEU A 97 9.17 -5.45 -11.38
C LEU A 97 10.07 -6.53 -11.99
N ALA A 98 11.37 -6.27 -12.14
CA ALA A 98 12.36 -7.27 -12.53
C ALA A 98 12.40 -8.48 -11.56
N ALA A 99 12.28 -8.22 -10.26
CA ALA A 99 12.35 -9.23 -9.20
C ALA A 99 11.10 -10.12 -9.21
N TRP A 100 9.96 -9.57 -9.64
CA TRP A 100 8.71 -10.33 -9.75
C TRP A 100 8.82 -11.48 -10.75
N LEU A 101 9.67 -11.36 -11.78
CA LEU A 101 9.98 -12.44 -12.73
C LEU A 101 10.61 -13.67 -12.06
N ASN A 102 11.18 -13.50 -10.86
CA ASN A 102 11.75 -14.56 -10.03
C ASN A 102 10.87 -14.89 -8.81
N GLU A 103 9.58 -14.49 -8.84
CA GLU A 103 8.63 -14.67 -7.74
C GLU A 103 9.02 -13.96 -6.43
N GLU A 104 9.85 -12.92 -6.50
CA GLU A 104 10.19 -12.07 -5.35
C GLU A 104 9.30 -10.83 -5.33
N PHE A 105 8.50 -10.67 -4.27
CA PHE A 105 7.53 -9.58 -4.13
C PHE A 105 7.76 -8.78 -2.85
N GLU A 106 7.61 -7.46 -2.92
CA GLU A 106 7.61 -6.61 -1.73
C GLU A 106 6.33 -6.85 -0.90
N ALA A 107 6.41 -6.67 0.43
CA ALA A 107 5.35 -7.06 1.38
C ALA A 107 3.98 -6.40 1.15
N MET A 108 3.96 -5.25 0.44
CA MET A 108 2.74 -4.53 0.08
C MET A 108 1.97 -5.12 -1.11
N TRP A 109 2.60 -6.07 -1.83
CA TRP A 109 2.03 -6.71 -3.01
C TRP A 109 1.54 -8.12 -2.69
N GLN A 110 0.25 -8.37 -2.92
CA GLN A 110 -0.39 -9.66 -2.69
C GLN A 110 -1.22 -10.09 -3.90
N PRO A 111 -1.67 -11.36 -3.98
CA PRO A 111 -2.57 -11.79 -5.05
C PRO A 111 -3.83 -10.90 -5.14
N LEU A 112 -4.26 -10.57 -6.37
CA LEU A 112 -5.48 -9.78 -6.55
C LEU A 112 -6.73 -10.50 -6.00
N ALA A 113 -6.79 -11.82 -6.14
CA ALA A 113 -7.92 -12.63 -5.68
C ALA A 113 -8.16 -12.48 -4.16
N ASP A 114 -7.08 -12.44 -3.38
CA ASP A 114 -7.14 -12.26 -1.92
C ASP A 114 -7.76 -10.91 -1.55
N LEU A 115 -7.45 -9.86 -2.31
CA LEU A 115 -7.98 -8.52 -2.09
C LEU A 115 -9.43 -8.34 -2.53
N LEU A 116 -9.82 -8.96 -3.65
CA LEU A 116 -11.19 -8.89 -4.13
C LEU A 116 -12.15 -9.77 -3.31
N GLN A 117 -11.64 -10.60 -2.40
CA GLN A 117 -12.41 -11.61 -1.66
C GLN A 117 -13.24 -12.51 -2.59
N GLN A 118 -12.77 -12.68 -3.83
CA GLN A 118 -13.44 -13.50 -4.82
C GLN A 118 -12.94 -14.94 -4.68
N SER A 119 -13.85 -15.87 -4.43
CA SER A 119 -13.56 -17.29 -4.62
C SER A 119 -13.37 -17.53 -6.12
N GLU A 120 -12.16 -17.85 -6.58
CA GLU A 120 -11.94 -18.09 -8.01
C GLU A 120 -12.89 -19.19 -8.53
N PRO A 121 -13.81 -18.91 -9.48
CA PRO A 121 -14.38 -19.97 -10.28
C PRO A 121 -13.28 -20.47 -11.22
N ALA A 122 -13.08 -21.78 -11.26
CA ALA A 122 -12.13 -22.47 -12.11
C ALA A 122 -12.38 -22.18 -13.60
N LEU A 123 -11.83 -21.09 -14.12
CA LEU A 123 -11.71 -20.76 -15.55
C LEU A 123 -10.66 -19.66 -15.75
N ALA A 124 -9.49 -19.80 -15.10
CA ALA A 124 -8.33 -19.02 -15.48
C ALA A 124 -7.82 -19.55 -16.84
N MET A 125 -8.13 -18.84 -17.93
CA MET A 125 -7.27 -18.86 -19.11
C MET A 125 -5.91 -18.31 -18.67
N ARG A 126 -5.05 -19.20 -18.19
CA ARG A 126 -3.68 -18.89 -17.78
C ARG A 126 -2.88 -18.67 -19.07
N SER A 127 -2.65 -17.42 -19.45
CA SER A 127 -1.35 -17.12 -20.07
C SER A 127 -0.32 -17.45 -18.99
N THR A 128 0.52 -18.46 -19.21
CA THR A 128 1.43 -19.01 -18.18
C THR A 128 2.43 -17.98 -17.64
N ASP A 129 2.60 -16.86 -18.34
CA ASP A 129 3.71 -15.93 -18.10
C ASP A 129 3.22 -14.56 -17.56
N THR A 130 1.93 -14.40 -17.25
CA THR A 130 1.41 -13.14 -16.71
C THR A 130 1.47 -13.15 -15.19
N ILE A 131 2.23 -12.23 -14.62
CA ILE A 131 2.30 -11.99 -13.18
C ILE A 131 1.26 -10.95 -12.81
N GLN A 132 0.43 -11.24 -11.80
CA GLN A 132 -0.57 -10.31 -11.30
C GLN A 132 -0.47 -10.13 -9.79
N ARG A 133 -0.25 -8.89 -9.37
CA ARG A 133 -0.16 -8.49 -7.95
C ARG A 133 -0.98 -7.24 -7.73
N ALA A 134 -1.43 -7.06 -6.49
CA ALA A 134 -2.25 -5.93 -6.13
C ALA A 134 -1.94 -5.43 -4.72
N GLN A 135 -2.27 -4.17 -4.50
CA GLN A 135 -2.16 -3.48 -3.25
C GLN A 135 -3.47 -2.76 -2.94
N GLN A 136 -3.92 -2.85 -1.69
CA GLN A 136 -5.07 -2.10 -1.21
C GLN A 136 -4.66 -0.69 -0.78
N LEU A 137 -5.30 0.30 -1.38
CA LEU A 137 -5.29 1.70 -0.99
C LEU A 137 -6.54 2.00 -0.13
N PRO A 138 -6.64 3.16 0.53
CA PRO A 138 -7.80 3.49 1.37
C PRO A 138 -9.12 3.50 0.59
N TRP A 139 -9.06 3.84 -0.70
CA TRP A 139 -10.22 4.12 -1.52
C TRP A 139 -10.34 3.23 -2.78
N ALA A 140 -9.36 2.36 -3.06
CA ALA A 140 -9.40 1.39 -4.15
C ALA A 140 -8.35 0.28 -3.98
N ILE A 141 -8.34 -0.69 -4.89
CA ILE A 141 -7.28 -1.68 -5.06
C ILE A 141 -6.51 -1.35 -6.33
N LEU A 142 -5.20 -1.10 -6.22
CA LEU A 142 -4.29 -1.00 -7.36
C LEU A 142 -3.81 -2.40 -7.73
N ALA A 143 -4.06 -2.84 -8.96
CA ALA A 143 -3.55 -4.08 -9.51
C ALA A 143 -2.56 -3.80 -10.64
N LEU A 144 -1.48 -4.58 -10.65
CA LEU A 144 -0.49 -4.63 -11.70
C LEU A 144 -0.51 -5.99 -12.37
N GLN A 145 -0.45 -5.96 -13.70
CA GLN A 145 -0.29 -7.13 -14.55
C GLN A 145 0.98 -6.94 -15.37
N LEU A 146 1.99 -7.79 -15.18
CA LEU A 146 3.22 -7.80 -15.95
C LEU A 146 3.21 -9.00 -16.89
N GLN A 147 3.29 -8.74 -18.19
CA GLN A 147 3.33 -9.78 -19.21
C GLN A 147 4.56 -9.58 -20.11
N PRO A 148 5.46 -10.57 -20.22
CA PRO A 148 6.58 -10.47 -21.15
C PRO A 148 6.11 -10.51 -22.60
N LEU A 149 6.61 -9.59 -23.42
CA LEU A 149 6.36 -9.60 -24.87
C LEU A 149 7.50 -10.39 -25.53
N HIS A 150 7.28 -11.69 -25.74
CA HIS A 150 8.23 -12.54 -26.45
C HIS A 150 8.30 -12.12 -27.93
N ASN A 151 9.48 -11.68 -28.37
CA ASN A 151 9.87 -11.82 -29.77
C ASN A 151 10.33 -13.28 -29.96
N SER A 152 9.94 -13.91 -31.07
CA SER A 152 10.01 -15.37 -31.27
C SER A 152 11.40 -16.01 -31.25
N GLU A 153 12.45 -15.28 -30.86
CA GLU A 153 13.86 -15.69 -30.97
C GLU A 153 14.66 -15.58 -29.66
N MET A 154 14.12 -14.97 -28.59
CA MET A 154 14.87 -14.72 -27.35
C MET A 154 14.14 -15.24 -26.10
N ASN A 155 14.81 -16.09 -25.30
CA ASN A 155 14.34 -16.54 -23.98
C ASN A 155 14.39 -15.43 -22.90
N ASN A 156 14.69 -14.19 -23.29
CA ASN A 156 14.88 -13.07 -22.40
C ASN A 156 14.23 -11.83 -23.02
N PRO A 157 12.94 -11.58 -22.73
CA PRO A 157 12.21 -10.47 -23.31
C PRO A 157 12.80 -9.13 -22.83
N GLU A 158 13.04 -8.22 -23.76
CA GLU A 158 13.51 -6.85 -23.47
C GLU A 158 12.35 -5.86 -23.31
N THR A 159 11.14 -6.26 -23.66
CA THR A 159 9.93 -5.43 -23.57
C THR A 159 8.82 -6.21 -22.89
N TYR A 160 8.09 -5.52 -22.03
CA TYR A 160 7.01 -6.05 -21.25
C TYR A 160 5.77 -5.18 -21.42
N GLN A 161 4.60 -5.81 -21.42
CA GLN A 161 3.33 -5.13 -21.32
C GLN A 161 2.96 -5.03 -19.84
N LEU A 162 2.80 -3.80 -19.35
CA LEU A 162 2.38 -3.50 -17.99
C LEU A 162 0.94 -2.98 -17.99
N GLY A 163 0.04 -3.74 -17.38
CA GLY A 163 -1.32 -3.35 -17.08
C GLY A 163 -1.42 -2.73 -15.69
N LEU A 164 -1.94 -1.51 -15.62
CA LEU A 164 -2.33 -0.80 -14.40
C LEU A 164 -3.85 -0.83 -14.30
N SER A 165 -4.42 -1.31 -13.20
CA SER A 165 -5.86 -1.19 -12.97
C SER A 165 -6.23 -0.81 -11.56
N LEU A 166 -7.31 -0.03 -11.43
CA LEU A 166 -7.92 0.33 -10.16
C LEU A 166 -9.27 -0.34 -10.05
N HIS A 167 -9.44 -1.13 -8.99
CA HIS A 167 -10.69 -1.82 -8.66
C HIS A 167 -11.34 -1.18 -7.44
N PRO A 168 -12.68 -1.17 -7.35
CA PRO A 168 -13.34 -0.79 -6.10
C PRO A 168 -12.98 -1.76 -4.98
N LEU A 169 -13.11 -1.32 -3.73
CA LEU A 169 -12.99 -2.20 -2.58
C LEU A 169 -14.11 -3.27 -2.61
N PRO A 170 -13.95 -4.46 -1.98
CA PRO A 170 -14.90 -5.59 -2.10
C PRO A 170 -16.37 -5.26 -1.77
N ASN A 171 -16.60 -4.25 -0.93
CA ASN A 171 -17.92 -3.80 -0.50
C ASN A 171 -18.41 -2.54 -1.22
N GLN A 172 -17.76 -2.15 -2.32
CA GLN A 172 -18.10 -0.97 -3.12
C GLN A 172 -18.43 -1.39 -4.55
N ALA A 173 -19.52 -0.85 -5.10
CA ALA A 173 -19.98 -1.18 -6.44
C ALA A 173 -19.21 -0.45 -7.55
N ALA A 174 -18.56 0.66 -7.22
CA ALA A 174 -17.85 1.52 -8.15
C ALA A 174 -16.66 2.20 -7.46
N LEU A 175 -15.69 2.62 -8.26
CA LEU A 175 -14.61 3.48 -7.82
C LEU A 175 -15.18 4.84 -7.36
N PRO A 176 -14.52 5.50 -6.39
CA PRO A 176 -14.77 6.89 -6.09
C PRO A 176 -14.71 7.74 -7.37
N GLY A 177 -15.61 8.72 -7.48
CA GLY A 177 -15.49 9.77 -8.49
C GLY A 177 -14.25 10.64 -8.20
N ASP A 178 -13.68 11.21 -9.24
CA ASP A 178 -12.53 12.12 -9.18
C ASP A 178 -11.16 11.54 -8.80
N LEU A 179 -11.08 10.21 -8.73
CA LEU A 179 -9.84 9.48 -8.52
C LEU A 179 -8.97 9.63 -9.78
N THR A 180 -7.75 10.11 -9.63
CA THR A 180 -6.83 10.39 -10.74
C THR A 180 -5.63 9.46 -10.67
N LEU A 181 -5.38 8.68 -11.74
CA LEU A 181 -4.17 7.90 -11.95
C LEU A 181 -3.26 8.65 -12.93
N THR A 182 -2.05 8.97 -12.48
CA THR A 182 -1.03 9.67 -13.25
C THR A 182 0.24 8.82 -13.33
N VAL A 183 0.75 8.61 -14.53
CA VAL A 183 2.03 7.96 -14.80
C VAL A 183 3.04 9.03 -15.18
N PHE A 184 4.18 9.06 -14.50
CA PHE A 184 5.30 9.94 -14.75
C PHE A 184 6.46 9.13 -15.34
N ASN A 185 7.17 9.72 -16.30
CA ASN A 185 8.41 9.13 -16.83
C ASN A 185 9.58 9.31 -15.84
N GLU A 186 10.76 8.81 -16.20
CA GLU A 186 12.00 8.90 -15.41
C GLU A 186 12.42 10.36 -15.06
N THR A 187 12.02 11.34 -15.86
CA THR A 187 12.33 12.76 -15.64
C THR A 187 11.34 13.46 -14.71
N GLY A 188 10.28 12.76 -14.29
CA GLY A 188 9.20 13.30 -13.47
C GLY A 188 8.14 14.07 -14.26
N GLU A 189 8.16 14.02 -15.59
CA GLU A 189 7.12 14.60 -16.44
C GLU A 189 5.92 13.66 -16.54
N VAL A 190 4.72 14.24 -16.62
CA VAL A 190 3.48 13.48 -16.80
C VAL A 190 3.49 12.81 -18.17
N PHE A 191 3.61 11.48 -18.18
CA PHE A 191 3.46 10.65 -19.37
C PHE A 191 1.99 10.38 -19.68
N ARG A 192 1.19 10.10 -18.64
CA ARG A 192 -0.24 9.83 -18.79
C ARG A 192 -1.03 10.26 -17.56
N GLU A 193 -2.24 10.74 -17.78
CA GLU A 193 -3.22 10.95 -16.71
C GLU A 193 -4.59 10.39 -17.13
N LEU A 194 -5.27 9.77 -16.17
CA LEU A 194 -6.61 9.20 -16.29
C LEU A 194 -7.40 9.54 -15.04
N LYS A 195 -8.67 9.90 -15.20
CA LYS A 195 -9.53 10.30 -14.09
C LYS A 195 -10.84 9.53 -14.13
N THR A 196 -11.26 9.00 -12.99
CA THR A 196 -12.53 8.28 -12.85
C THR A 196 -13.71 9.24 -12.85
N ARG A 197 -14.85 8.71 -13.27
CA ARG A 197 -16.17 9.33 -13.17
C ARG A 197 -17.01 8.56 -12.15
N ALA A 198 -18.03 9.22 -11.61
CA ALA A 198 -18.99 8.58 -10.72
C ALA A 198 -19.64 7.37 -11.43
N GLY A 199 -19.52 6.19 -10.81
CA GLY A 199 -20.08 4.94 -11.36
C GLY A 199 -19.09 4.09 -12.17
N ASP A 200 -17.84 4.52 -12.35
CA ASP A 200 -16.82 3.69 -13.00
C ASP A 200 -16.54 2.43 -12.18
N ALA A 201 -16.76 1.26 -12.77
CA ALA A 201 -16.51 -0.03 -12.10
C ALA A 201 -15.03 -0.45 -12.11
N LEU A 202 -14.22 0.15 -12.99
CA LEU A 202 -12.82 -0.18 -13.21
C LEU A 202 -12.15 0.95 -14.00
N LEU A 203 -10.94 1.33 -13.62
CA LEU A 203 -10.03 2.12 -14.45
C LEU A 203 -8.87 1.22 -14.87
N ARG A 204 -8.53 1.19 -16.16
CA ARG A 204 -7.40 0.39 -16.67
C ARG A 204 -6.57 1.20 -17.65
N TYR A 205 -5.27 1.04 -17.54
CA TYR A 205 -4.28 1.54 -18.48
C TYR A 205 -3.27 0.45 -18.78
N THR A 206 -2.72 0.46 -19.99
CA THR A 206 -1.66 -0.46 -20.38
C THR A 206 -0.59 0.34 -21.09
N LEU A 207 0.66 0.12 -20.67
CA LEU A 207 1.84 0.66 -21.31
C LEU A 207 2.83 -0.46 -21.62
N HIS A 208 3.80 -0.17 -22.48
CA HIS A 208 4.95 -1.03 -22.69
C HIS A 208 6.14 -0.42 -21.96
N ALA A 209 6.91 -1.26 -21.29
CA ALA A 209 8.11 -0.85 -20.58
C ALA A 209 9.28 -1.75 -21.00
N GLN A 210 10.47 -1.14 -21.12
CA GLN A 210 11.71 -1.84 -21.38
C GLN A 210 12.38 -2.25 -20.07
N ARG A 211 13.24 -3.26 -20.13
CA ARG A 211 14.09 -3.61 -18.99
C ARG A 211 14.92 -2.39 -18.55
N GLN A 212 15.08 -2.20 -17.26
CA GLN A 212 15.75 -1.06 -16.61
C GLN A 212 15.02 0.28 -16.72
N GLU A 213 13.84 0.33 -17.35
CA GLU A 213 13.03 1.55 -17.41
C GLU A 213 12.45 1.88 -16.03
N GLN A 214 12.46 3.18 -15.70
CA GLN A 214 11.91 3.71 -14.46
C GLN A 214 10.74 4.64 -14.74
N PHE A 215 9.71 4.51 -13.93
CA PHE A 215 8.53 5.38 -13.99
C PHE A 215 7.90 5.47 -12.61
N THR A 216 7.01 6.45 -12.42
CA THR A 216 6.27 6.61 -11.17
C THR A 216 4.79 6.61 -11.47
N VAL A 217 3.99 5.94 -10.65
CA VAL A 217 2.53 6.02 -10.70
C VAL A 217 2.06 6.76 -9.47
N ALA A 218 1.36 7.88 -9.67
CA ALA A 218 0.59 8.53 -8.65
C ALA A 218 -0.88 8.17 -8.79
N ILE A 219 -1.57 7.98 -7.68
CA ILE A 219 -3.01 7.91 -7.63
C ILE A 219 -3.54 8.83 -6.54
N ALA A 220 -4.41 9.76 -6.90
CA ALA A 220 -4.90 10.80 -6.00
C ALA A 220 -6.43 10.82 -5.92
N LEU A 221 -6.96 11.12 -4.73
CA LEU A 221 -8.37 11.38 -4.47
C LEU A 221 -8.47 12.61 -3.56
N ALA A 222 -9.01 13.71 -4.07
CA ALA A 222 -9.02 15.01 -3.39
C ALA A 222 -7.62 15.44 -2.92
N GLU A 223 -7.37 15.52 -1.61
CA GLU A 223 -6.08 15.90 -1.02
C GLU A 223 -5.19 14.70 -0.68
N GLU A 224 -5.71 13.47 -0.78
CA GLU A 224 -4.93 12.26 -0.54
C GLU A 224 -4.21 11.83 -1.82
N ASP A 225 -2.91 11.59 -1.72
CA ASP A 225 -2.10 11.12 -2.84
C ASP A 225 -1.24 9.90 -2.48
N TYR A 226 -1.19 8.97 -3.43
CA TYR A 226 -0.45 7.74 -3.33
C TYR A 226 0.54 7.69 -4.47
N GLN A 227 1.83 7.43 -4.23
CA GLN A 227 2.87 7.39 -5.25
C GLN A 227 3.72 6.14 -5.07
N LEU A 228 4.06 5.50 -6.19
CA LEU A 228 4.96 4.35 -6.26
C LEU A 228 5.95 4.56 -7.39
N ALA A 229 7.22 4.34 -7.09
CA ALA A 229 8.26 4.26 -8.10
C ALA A 229 8.38 2.81 -8.58
N PHE A 230 8.67 2.63 -9.85
CA PHE A 230 8.84 1.33 -10.48
C PHE A 230 10.16 1.29 -11.23
N THR A 231 10.79 0.12 -11.20
CA THR A 231 11.93 -0.23 -12.04
C THR A 231 11.70 -1.63 -12.60
N LEU A 232 11.92 -1.80 -13.90
CA LEU A 232 11.81 -3.09 -14.58
C LEU A 232 13.18 -3.73 -14.88
#